data_AF-A0A6G2QJW5-F1
#
_entry.id   AF-A0A6G2QJW5-F1
#
_cell.length_a   1.000
_cell.length_b   1.000
_cell.length_c   1.000
_cell.angle_alpha   90.00
_cell.angle_beta   90.00
_cell.angle_gamma   90.00
#
_symmetry.space_group_name_H-M   'P 1'
#
loop_
_entity.id
_entity.type
_entity.pdbx_description
1 polymer ?
#
loop_
_entity_poly.entity_id
_entity_poly.type
_entity_poly.pdbx_seq_one_letter_code
_entity_poly.pdbx_strand_id
1 'polypeptide(L)'
;EAGSDGSDGRTVTLPVAGGEGADAGARGWQLAHWAVANASALHIKHVSYAGREWTAGNTDSQWRTTDGKGSAGDGAGAVRITTTR
;
A
#
# COMPACT_ATOMS: atom_id res chain seq x y z
N GLU A 1 18.60 19.55 -2.58
CA GLU A 1 17.72 19.55 -1.40
C GLU A 1 16.34 20.02 -1.86
N ALA A 2 15.29 19.22 -1.68
CA ALA A 2 13.90 19.59 -1.93
C ALA A 2 13.04 18.78 -0.96
N GLY A 3 12.48 19.47 0.03
CA GLY A 3 11.68 18.87 1.09
C GLY A 3 10.27 18.51 0.64
N SER A 4 9.69 17.54 1.32
CA SER A 4 8.25 17.47 1.56
C SER A 4 8.06 16.89 2.95
N ASP A 5 7.93 17.83 3.89
CA ASP A 5 7.06 17.83 5.06
C ASP A 5 6.71 16.49 5.72
N GLY A 6 7.15 16.35 6.97
CA GLY A 6 6.84 15.21 7.83
C GLY A 6 5.35 15.14 8.16
N SER A 7 4.65 14.19 7.56
CA SER A 7 3.49 13.60 8.20
C SER A 7 4.00 12.70 9.33
N ASP A 8 3.51 12.90 10.56
CA ASP A 8 3.78 12.10 11.77
C ASP A 8 3.18 10.67 11.63
N GLY A 9 3.54 9.99 10.54
CA GLY A 9 3.01 8.72 10.12
C GLY A 9 4.13 7.69 10.02
N ARG A 10 3.94 6.55 10.67
CA ARG A 10 4.85 5.41 10.57
C ARG A 10 4.59 4.72 9.24
N THR A 11 5.50 4.91 8.28
CA THR A 11 5.50 4.12 7.05
C THR A 11 6.01 2.72 7.34
N VAL A 12 5.13 1.74 7.27
CA VAL A 12 5.42 0.30 7.36
C VAL A 12 5.48 -0.25 5.95
N THR A 13 6.67 -0.69 5.53
CA THR A 13 6.83 -1.46 4.29
C THR A 13 6.67 -2.92 4.64
N LEU A 14 5.63 -3.56 4.10
CA LEU A 14 5.45 -4.99 4.22
C LEU A 14 6.09 -5.68 3.00
N PRO A 15 7.20 -6.41 3.18
CA PRO A 15 7.78 -7.19 2.10
C PRO A 15 6.84 -8.36 1.77
N VAL A 16 6.58 -8.56 0.48
CA VAL A 16 5.87 -9.75 0.00
C VAL A 16 6.89 -10.89 -0.05
N ALA A 17 7.22 -11.44 1.11
CA ALA A 17 8.19 -12.53 1.21
C ALA A 17 7.58 -13.84 0.66
N GLY A 18 8.22 -14.41 -0.37
CA GLY A 18 8.10 -15.83 -0.67
C GLY A 18 7.28 -16.27 -1.88
N GLY A 19 7.12 -15.44 -2.92
CA GLY A 19 6.58 -15.90 -4.21
C GLY A 19 7.40 -15.35 -5.37
N GLU A 20 7.91 -16.23 -6.22
CA GLU A 20 8.46 -15.85 -7.53
C GLU A 20 7.32 -15.89 -8.55
N GLY A 21 7.23 -14.89 -9.44
CA GLY A 21 6.23 -14.88 -10.51
C GLY A 21 4.79 -14.51 -10.08
N ALA A 22 3.79 -15.16 -10.67
CA ALA A 22 2.37 -14.79 -10.53
C ALA A 22 1.86 -14.81 -9.07
N ASP A 23 2.43 -15.68 -8.23
CA ASP A 23 2.10 -15.79 -6.81
C ASP A 23 2.52 -14.55 -6.00
N ALA A 24 3.57 -13.84 -6.44
CA ALA A 24 4.00 -12.58 -5.82
C ALA A 24 2.90 -11.52 -5.97
N GLY A 25 2.31 -11.43 -7.16
CA GLY A 25 1.23 -10.49 -7.46
C GLY A 25 -0.04 -10.79 -6.65
N ALA A 26 -0.40 -12.06 -6.54
CA ALA A 26 -1.54 -12.50 -5.74
C ALA A 26 -1.33 -12.25 -4.23
N ARG A 27 -0.14 -12.56 -3.70
CA ARG A 27 0.20 -12.30 -2.30
C ARG A 27 0.28 -10.81 -1.98
N GLY A 28 0.90 -10.01 -2.85
CA GLY A 28 0.93 -8.55 -2.68
C GLY A 28 -0.49 -7.96 -2.68
N TRP A 29 -1.37 -8.47 -3.54
CA TRP A 29 -2.79 -8.08 -3.53
C TRP A 29 -3.51 -8.51 -2.25
N GLN A 30 -3.26 -9.73 -1.76
CA GLN A 30 -3.85 -10.22 -0.52
C GLN A 30 -3.39 -9.39 0.68
N LEU A 31 -2.12 -9.00 0.72
CA LEU A 31 -1.53 -8.18 1.78
C LEU A 31 -2.08 -6.75 1.76
N ALA A 32 -2.25 -6.20 0.55
CA ALA A 32 -2.92 -4.92 0.32
C ALA A 32 -4.37 -4.96 0.82
N HIS A 33 -5.13 -6.00 0.49
CA HIS A 33 -6.49 -6.21 1.00
C HIS A 33 -6.55 -6.42 2.52
N TRP A 34 -5.59 -7.16 3.08
CA TRP A 34 -5.47 -7.34 4.53
C TRP A 34 -5.24 -6.01 5.24
N ALA A 35 -4.40 -5.13 4.69
CA ALA A 35 -4.13 -3.81 5.25
C ALA A 35 -5.40 -2.95 5.31
N VAL A 36 -6.22 -2.97 4.26
CA VAL A 36 -7.52 -2.28 4.24
C VAL A 36 -8.45 -2.81 5.34
N ALA A 37 -8.54 -4.13 5.50
CA ALA A 37 -9.38 -4.74 6.54
C ALA A 37 -8.89 -4.45 7.97
N ASN A 38 -7.57 -4.34 8.18
CA ASN A 38 -6.96 -4.07 9.48
C ASN A 38 -6.72 -2.56 9.72
N ALA A 39 -7.13 -1.70 8.79
CA ALA A 39 -6.86 -0.26 8.86
C ALA A 39 -7.42 0.40 10.12
N SER A 40 -8.62 -0.02 10.53
CA SER A 40 -9.25 0.48 11.76
C SER A 40 -8.51 0.04 13.02
N ALA A 41 -7.87 -1.14 13.01
CA ALA A 41 -7.14 -1.66 14.17
C ALA A 41 -5.71 -1.10 14.27
N LEU A 42 -5.07 -0.83 13.13
CA LEU A 42 -3.69 -0.36 13.03
C LEU A 42 -3.56 1.16 12.79
N HIS A 43 -4.68 1.89 12.75
CA HIS A 43 -4.74 3.32 12.40
C HIS A 43 -4.05 3.62 11.06
N ILE A 44 -4.28 2.77 10.07
CA ILE A 44 -3.78 2.97 8.71
C ILE A 44 -4.48 4.19 8.11
N LYS A 45 -3.70 5.09 7.50
CA LYS A 45 -4.18 6.24 6.74
C LYS A 45 -4.12 6.00 5.25
N HIS A 46 -3.07 5.33 4.78
CA HIS A 46 -2.82 5.13 3.36
C HIS A 46 -2.18 3.76 3.09
N VAL A 47 -2.51 3.13 1.97
CA VAL A 47 -1.86 1.92 1.48
C VAL A 47 -1.55 2.11 0.00
N SER A 48 -0.31 1.87 -0.42
CA SER A 48 0.14 1.96 -1.81
C SER A 48 0.69 0.61 -2.26
N TYR A 49 0.18 0.08 -3.38
CA TYR A 49 0.61 -1.18 -3.99
C TYR A 49 0.49 -1.15 -5.51
N ALA A 50 1.55 -1.49 -6.23
CA ALA A 50 1.56 -1.67 -7.69
C ALA A 50 0.88 -0.51 -8.48
N GLY A 51 1.10 0.75 -8.08
CA GLY A 51 0.49 1.93 -8.72
C GLY A 51 -0.99 2.15 -8.37
N ARG A 52 -1.47 1.51 -7.31
CA ARG A 52 -2.79 1.72 -6.72
C ARG A 52 -2.62 2.19 -5.29
N GLU A 53 -3.45 3.13 -4.88
CA GLU A 53 -3.44 3.71 -3.55
C GLU A 53 -4.82 3.64 -2.91
N TRP A 54 -4.85 3.45 -1.60
CA TRP A 54 -6.07 3.34 -0.80
C TRP A 54 -5.93 4.26 0.41
N THR A 55 -6.98 5.02 0.73
CA THR A 55 -6.98 5.98 1.84
C THR A 55 -8.09 5.68 2.83
N ALA A 56 -7.75 5.59 4.11
CA ALA A 56 -8.72 5.40 5.18
C ALA A 56 -9.53 6.68 5.40
N GLY A 57 -10.86 6.53 5.54
CA GLY A 57 -11.76 7.65 5.78
C GLY A 57 -12.41 8.23 4.52
N ASN A 58 -12.07 7.73 3.32
CA ASN A 58 -12.93 7.95 2.16
C ASN A 58 -14.10 6.95 2.25
N THR A 59 -15.34 7.44 2.17
CA THR A 59 -16.59 6.71 2.45
C THR A 59 -16.68 5.33 1.81
N ASP A 60 -16.00 5.12 0.68
CA ASP A 60 -16.09 3.89 -0.10
C ASP A 60 -14.84 2.99 -0.03
N SER A 61 -13.83 3.32 0.80
CA SER A 61 -12.60 2.51 0.94
C SER A 61 -12.03 2.06 -0.42
N GLN A 62 -12.06 2.95 -1.40
CA GLN A 62 -11.79 2.62 -2.80
C GLN A 62 -10.30 2.71 -3.13
N TRP A 63 -9.79 1.74 -3.88
CA TRP A 63 -8.47 1.82 -4.49
C TRP A 63 -8.50 2.79 -5.68
N ARG A 64 -7.58 3.77 -5.69
CA ARG A 64 -7.35 4.73 -6.77
C ARG A 64 -6.10 4.32 -7.54
N THR A 65 -6.18 4.30 -8.86
CA THR A 65 -5.00 4.13 -9.71
C THR A 65 -4.24 5.46 -9.75
N THR A 66 -2.97 5.47 -9.36
CA THR A 66 -2.12 6.65 -9.50
C THR A 66 -1.58 6.67 -10.92
N ASP A 67 -1.95 7.69 -11.69
CA ASP A 67 -1.51 7.86 -13.08
C ASP A 67 0.01 8.12 -13.11
N GLY A 68 0.77 7.03 -13.19
CA GLY A 68 2.21 7.04 -12.97
C GLY A 68 2.78 5.64 -13.11
N LYS A 69 2.57 5.01 -14.28
CA LYS A 69 3.22 3.75 -14.67
C LYS A 69 2.84 2.56 -13.78
N GLY A 70 1.58 2.12 -13.87
CA GLY A 70 1.18 0.77 -13.45
C GLY A 70 1.78 -0.31 -14.35
N SER A 71 3.10 -0.44 -14.37
CA SER A 71 3.77 -1.62 -14.91
C SER A 71 3.72 -2.68 -13.80
N ALA A 72 2.94 -3.73 -14.01
CA ALA A 72 2.77 -4.87 -13.11
C ALA A 72 4.07 -5.70 -12.87
N GLY A 73 5.25 -5.11 -13.09
CA GLY A 73 6.55 -5.77 -13.03
C GLY A 73 7.45 -5.33 -11.87
N ASP A 74 7.46 -4.05 -11.49
CA ASP A 74 8.53 -3.50 -10.62
C ASP A 74 8.09 -3.22 -9.16
N GLY A 75 6.79 -3.26 -8.88
CA GLY A 75 6.21 -2.90 -7.56
C GLY A 75 5.46 -4.02 -6.83
N ALA A 76 5.41 -5.24 -7.39
CA ALA A 76 4.67 -6.36 -6.80
C ALA A 76 5.32 -6.95 -5.53
N GLY A 77 6.58 -6.59 -5.25
CA GLY A 77 7.35 -7.16 -4.14
C GLY A 77 7.14 -6.48 -2.78
N ALA A 78 6.48 -5.33 -2.71
CA ALA A 78 6.30 -4.62 -1.45
C ALA A 78 5.01 -3.80 -1.40
N VAL A 79 4.26 -3.95 -0.30
CA VAL A 79 3.12 -3.10 0.03
C VAL A 79 3.60 -2.02 0.97
N ARG A 80 3.34 -0.75 0.66
CA ARG A 80 3.64 0.38 1.54
C ARG A 80 2.39 0.80 2.27
N ILE A 81 2.46 0.88 3.59
CA ILE A 81 1.35 1.27 4.45
C ILE A 81 1.81 2.48 5.27
N THR A 82 1.01 3.53 5.31
CA THR A 82 1.23 4.68 6.17
C THR A 82 0.20 4.65 7.29
N THR A 83 0.64 4.45 8.53
CA THR A 83 -0.21 4.57 9.73
C THR A 83 0.07 5.87 10.45
N THR A 84 -0.90 6.42 11.19
CA THR A 84 -0.61 7.46 12.20
C THR A 84 -0.19 6.80 13.50
N ARG A 85 0.76 7.40 14.22
CA ARG A 85 1.17 6.94 15.55
C ARG A 85 0.13 7.27 16.62
#